data_AF-A0A7S4GB86-F1
#
_entry.id   AF-A0A7S4GB86-F1
#
_cell.length_a   1.000
_cell.length_b   1.000
_cell.length_c   1.000
_cell.angle_alpha   90.00
_cell.angle_beta   90.00
_cell.angle_gamma   90.00
#
_symmetry.space_group_name_H-M   'P 1'
#
loop_
_entity.id
_entity.type
_entity.pdbx_description
1 polymer ?
#
loop_
_entity_poly.entity_id
_entity_poly.type
_entity_poly.pdbx_seq_one_letter_code
_entity_poly.pdbx_strand_id
1 'polypeptide(L)'
;METHIANKEVSSLVVNSTGLEQEDIEAAKKNPVPFSALCSIPNDNDYLAKNSKFNFNTYYNQEEVILALNLVRHECMQVLKGCIFNLPKTRTMRLDDFEEMQLKAIERMSNYLKTTWKENLKKGITSSLTGVGKGWLNLHEKSK
;
A
#
# COMPACT_ATOMS: atom_id res chain seq x y z
N MET A 1 -15.76 56.23 21.88
CA MET A 1 -16.71 55.08 21.90
C MET A 1 -16.94 54.49 20.49
N GLU A 2 -16.58 55.21 19.42
CA GLU A 2 -16.77 54.75 18.03
C GLU A 2 -15.65 53.81 17.53
N THR A 3 -14.43 53.93 18.04
CA THR A 3 -13.26 53.10 17.62
C THR A 3 -13.35 51.64 18.05
N HIS A 4 -14.16 51.32 19.07
CA HIS A 4 -14.33 49.95 19.55
C HIS A 4 -15.38 49.16 18.75
N ILE A 5 -16.35 49.87 18.15
CA ILE A 5 -17.42 49.27 17.34
C ILE A 5 -16.87 48.89 15.97
N ALA A 6 -16.06 49.75 15.36
CA ALA A 6 -15.41 49.49 14.05
C ALA A 6 -14.50 48.25 14.08
N ASN A 7 -13.76 48.03 15.18
CA ASN A 7 -12.87 46.86 15.32
C ASN A 7 -13.63 45.53 15.42
N LYS A 8 -14.86 45.55 15.95
CA LYS A 8 -15.70 44.36 16.08
C LYS A 8 -16.33 43.98 14.74
N GLU A 9 -16.75 44.98 13.95
CA GLU A 9 -17.24 44.76 12.59
C GLU A 9 -16.15 44.24 11.65
N VAL A 10 -14.96 44.85 11.65
CA VAL A 10 -13.82 44.38 10.84
C VAL A 10 -13.42 42.94 11.18
N SER A 11 -13.41 42.59 12.47
CA SER A 11 -13.14 41.20 12.89
C SER A 11 -14.21 40.22 12.40
N SER A 12 -15.48 40.60 12.42
CA SER A 12 -16.58 39.75 11.92
C SER A 12 -16.58 39.60 10.39
N LEU A 13 -16.16 40.61 9.64
CA LEU A 13 -16.07 40.55 8.18
C LEU A 13 -14.94 39.63 7.70
N VAL A 14 -13.82 39.56 8.44
CA VAL A 14 -12.69 38.66 8.10
C VAL A 14 -13.10 37.19 8.23
N VAL A 15 -13.85 36.86 9.28
CA VAL A 15 -14.37 35.49 9.55
C VAL A 15 -15.27 34.99 8.42
N ASN A 16 -16.10 35.86 7.86
CA ASN A 16 -17.08 35.50 6.82
C ASN A 16 -16.45 35.25 5.43
N SER A 17 -15.23 35.74 5.20
CA SER A 17 -14.57 35.69 3.88
C SER A 17 -13.67 34.46 3.67
N THR A 18 -13.27 33.80 4.75
CA THR A 18 -12.36 32.64 4.72
C THR A 18 -13.07 31.30 4.92
N GLY A 19 -14.36 31.33 5.31
CA GLY A 19 -15.15 30.11 5.61
C GLY A 19 -14.62 29.33 6.82
N LEU A 20 -13.79 29.96 7.65
CA LEU A 20 -13.21 29.37 8.85
C LEU A 20 -14.02 29.86 10.04
N GLU A 21 -14.57 28.92 10.81
CA GLU A 21 -15.34 29.25 12.01
C GLU A 21 -14.42 29.90 13.05
N GLN A 22 -14.99 30.73 13.93
CA GLN A 22 -14.22 31.46 14.95
C GLN A 22 -13.36 30.51 15.83
N GLU A 23 -13.82 29.27 15.99
CA GLU A 23 -13.14 28.20 16.72
C GLU A 23 -11.88 27.70 16.02
N ASP A 24 -11.88 27.64 14.67
CA ASP A 24 -10.72 27.26 13.85
C ASP A 24 -9.63 28.33 13.89
N ILE A 25 -10.02 29.61 13.96
CA ILE A 25 -9.09 30.74 14.09
C ILE A 25 -8.43 30.74 15.47
N GLU A 26 -9.19 30.44 16.52
CA GLU A 26 -8.68 30.33 17.89
C GLU A 26 -7.74 29.11 18.03
N ALA A 27 -8.07 27.98 17.38
CA ALA A 27 -7.23 26.80 17.31
C ALA A 27 -5.93 27.05 16.52
N ALA A 28 -5.99 27.79 15.40
CA ALA A 28 -4.83 28.16 14.59
C ALA A 28 -3.88 29.14 15.30
N LYS A 29 -4.40 30.02 16.17
CA LYS A 29 -3.56 30.86 17.06
C LYS A 29 -2.80 30.02 18.09
N LYS A 30 -3.40 28.93 18.58
CA LYS A 30 -2.79 28.04 19.58
C LYS A 30 -1.64 27.22 18.99
N ASN A 31 -1.70 26.87 17.71
CA ASN A 31 -0.65 26.18 16.96
C ASN A 31 -0.39 26.91 15.62
N PRO A 32 0.45 27.95 15.62
CA PRO A 32 0.77 28.66 14.39
C PRO A 32 1.41 27.70 13.39
N VAL A 33 0.90 27.71 12.15
CA VAL A 33 1.42 26.85 11.09
C VAL A 33 2.89 27.23 10.84
N PRO A 34 3.85 26.30 11.03
CA PRO A 34 5.26 26.63 10.88
C PRO A 34 5.58 27.11 9.46
N PHE A 35 6.40 28.16 9.33
CA PHE A 35 6.85 28.70 8.04
C PHE A 35 7.64 27.67 7.19
N SER A 36 8.17 26.64 7.83
CA SER A 36 8.85 25.52 7.19
C SER A 36 8.32 24.21 7.76
N ALA A 37 8.04 23.21 6.91
CA ALA A 37 7.55 21.87 7.26
C ALA A 37 8.59 21.00 8.01
N LEU A 38 9.54 21.64 8.70
CA LEU A 38 10.56 20.96 9.48
C LEU A 38 9.96 20.61 10.84
N CYS A 39 9.43 19.39 10.94
CA CYS A 39 9.14 18.77 12.22
C CYS A 39 10.47 18.53 12.95
N SER A 40 10.60 19.04 14.18
CA SER A 40 11.77 18.76 15.02
C SER A 40 11.77 17.26 15.33
N ILE A 41 12.77 16.55 14.80
CA ILE A 41 12.94 15.13 15.07
C ILE A 41 13.35 15.00 16.54
N PRO A 42 12.63 14.21 17.35
CA PRO A 42 12.98 13.98 18.75
C PRO A 42 14.45 13.55 18.92
N ASN A 43 15.16 14.09 19.92
CA ASN A 43 16.59 13.84 20.15
C ASN A 43 16.90 12.36 20.47
N ASP A 44 15.90 11.56 20.84
CA ASP A 44 15.98 10.13 21.09
C ASP A 44 15.84 9.27 19.81
N ASN A 45 15.62 9.90 18.65
CA ASN A 45 15.46 9.20 17.39
C ASN A 45 16.83 8.91 16.73
N ASP A 46 17.50 7.85 17.18
CA ASP A 46 18.65 7.30 16.45
C ASP A 46 18.19 6.59 15.17
N TYR A 47 18.16 7.35 14.07
CA TYR A 47 17.79 6.85 12.76
C TYR A 47 18.70 5.70 12.30
N LEU A 48 20.01 5.76 12.56
CA LEU A 48 20.95 4.77 12.07
C LEU A 48 20.72 3.42 12.75
N ALA A 49 20.50 3.42 14.07
CA ALA A 49 20.14 2.22 14.82
C ALA A 49 18.80 1.64 14.35
N LYS A 50 17.78 2.49 14.16
CA LYS A 50 16.46 2.06 13.68
C LYS A 50 16.51 1.50 12.26
N ASN A 51 17.25 2.15 11.37
CA ASN A 51 17.43 1.71 9.98
C ASN A 51 18.20 0.39 9.91
N SER A 52 19.29 0.24 10.68
CA SER A 52 20.03 -1.02 10.76
C SER A 52 19.14 -2.17 11.25
N LYS A 53 18.38 -1.93 12.32
CA LYS A 53 17.41 -2.90 12.85
C LYS A 53 16.30 -3.23 11.84
N PHE A 54 15.78 -2.23 11.13
CA PHE A 54 14.77 -2.44 10.09
C PHE A 54 15.31 -3.30 8.94
N ASN A 55 16.51 -2.98 8.45
CA ASN A 55 17.15 -3.70 7.35
C ASN A 55 17.42 -5.16 7.70
N PHE A 56 17.93 -5.38 8.91
CA PHE A 56 18.18 -6.72 9.43
C PHE A 56 16.89 -7.52 9.60
N ASN A 57 15.82 -6.91 10.14
CA ASN A 57 14.58 -7.64 10.44
C ASN A 57 13.70 -7.88 9.22
N THR A 58 13.74 -6.99 8.22
CA THR A 58 12.75 -7.02 7.13
C THR A 58 13.32 -7.48 5.80
N TYR A 59 14.64 -7.36 5.60
CA TYR A 59 15.32 -7.68 4.36
C TYR A 59 14.78 -6.93 3.12
N TYR A 60 13.92 -5.91 3.28
CA TYR A 60 13.30 -5.20 2.16
C TYR A 60 14.25 -4.35 1.34
N ASN A 61 15.47 -4.11 1.85
CA ASN A 61 16.52 -3.41 1.14
C ASN A 61 17.45 -4.36 0.35
N GLN A 62 17.19 -5.67 0.37
CA GLN A 62 17.96 -6.64 -0.38
C GLN A 62 17.38 -6.81 -1.78
N GLU A 63 18.23 -6.69 -2.81
CA GLU A 63 17.80 -6.72 -4.20
C GLU A 63 17.07 -8.03 -4.55
N GLU A 64 17.51 -9.15 -3.99
CA GLU A 64 16.95 -10.46 -4.28
C GLU A 64 15.56 -10.63 -3.68
N VAL A 65 15.32 -10.02 -2.52
CA VAL A 65 14.00 -9.96 -1.88
C VAL A 65 13.07 -9.06 -2.69
N ILE A 66 13.56 -7.90 -3.13
CA ILE A 66 12.80 -6.98 -3.99
C ILE A 66 12.42 -7.66 -5.32
N LEU A 67 13.35 -8.39 -5.94
CA LEU A 67 13.10 -9.16 -7.17
C LEU A 67 12.06 -10.25 -6.95
N ALA A 68 12.18 -11.03 -5.87
CA ALA A 68 11.21 -12.06 -5.52
C ALA A 68 9.80 -11.46 -5.32
N LEU A 69 9.69 -10.35 -4.60
CA LEU A 69 8.42 -9.65 -4.38
C LEU A 69 7.80 -9.14 -5.69
N ASN A 70 8.63 -8.59 -6.59
CA ASN A 70 8.16 -8.14 -7.90
C ASN A 70 7.64 -9.30 -8.76
N LEU A 71 8.31 -10.45 -8.74
CA LEU A 71 7.84 -11.65 -9.44
C LEU A 71 6.53 -12.17 -8.85
N VAL A 72 6.42 -12.25 -7.52
CA VAL A 72 5.18 -12.65 -6.84
C VAL A 72 4.05 -11.70 -7.21
N ARG A 73 4.30 -10.38 -7.18
CA ARG A 73 3.33 -9.37 -7.61
C ARG A 73 2.92 -9.59 -9.07
N HIS A 74 3.87 -9.85 -9.96
CA HIS A 74 3.59 -10.11 -11.37
C HIS A 74 2.65 -11.30 -11.55
N GLU A 75 2.93 -12.44 -10.93
CA GLU A 75 2.09 -13.63 -11.01
C GLU A 75 0.68 -13.39 -10.42
N CYS A 76 0.57 -12.65 -9.31
CA CYS A 76 -0.73 -12.23 -8.76
C CYS A 76 -1.50 -11.32 -9.72
N MET A 77 -0.82 -10.44 -10.46
CA MET A 77 -1.47 -9.61 -11.48
C MET A 77 -2.01 -10.45 -12.64
N GLN A 78 -1.36 -11.57 -13.00
CA GLN A 78 -1.89 -12.47 -14.03
C GLN A 78 -3.18 -13.15 -13.56
N VAL A 79 -3.25 -13.55 -12.29
CA VAL A 79 -4.50 -14.09 -11.68
C VAL A 79 -5.63 -13.05 -11.75
N LEU A 80 -5.33 -11.79 -11.46
CA LEU A 80 -6.32 -10.70 -11.49
C LEU A 80 -6.83 -10.36 -12.91
N LYS A 81 -6.05 -10.65 -13.96
CA LYS A 81 -6.52 -10.56 -15.35
C LYS A 81 -7.43 -11.72 -15.75
N GLY A 82 -7.32 -12.84 -15.04
CA GLY A 82 -8.22 -13.97 -15.18
C GLY A 82 -9.61 -13.66 -14.64
N CYS A 83 -10.58 -14.50 -14.99
CA CYS A 83 -11.92 -14.44 -14.41
C CYS A 83 -12.39 -15.86 -14.10
N ILE A 84 -12.98 -16.04 -12.91
CA ILE A 84 -13.56 -17.31 -12.47
C ILE A 84 -14.87 -17.59 -13.23
N PHE A 85 -15.57 -16.52 -13.61
CA PHE A 85 -16.82 -16.59 -14.35
C PHE A 85 -16.63 -16.18 -15.79
N ASN A 86 -17.42 -16.75 -16.68
CA ASN A 86 -17.54 -16.23 -18.02
C ASN A 86 -18.70 -15.23 -18.04
N LEU A 87 -18.46 -13.99 -18.48
CA LEU A 87 -19.50 -12.98 -18.64
C LEU A 87 -19.85 -12.86 -20.13
N PRO A 88 -20.73 -13.74 -20.65
CA PRO A 88 -21.08 -13.74 -22.06
C PRO A 88 -21.72 -12.40 -22.46
N LYS A 89 -21.31 -11.87 -23.61
CA LYS A 89 -21.89 -10.65 -24.19
C LYS A 89 -23.20 -10.93 -24.94
N THR A 90 -23.53 -12.20 -25.17
CA THR A 90 -24.78 -12.63 -25.80
C THR A 90 -25.96 -12.45 -24.85
N ARG A 91 -27.05 -11.86 -25.35
CA ARG A 91 -28.22 -11.47 -24.54
C ARG A 91 -29.07 -12.66 -24.09
N THR A 92 -29.04 -13.77 -24.83
CA THR A 92 -29.90 -14.94 -24.61
C THR A 92 -29.14 -16.22 -24.90
N MET A 93 -29.24 -17.21 -24.00
CA MET A 93 -28.75 -18.57 -24.20
C MET A 93 -29.62 -19.55 -23.40
N ARG A 94 -29.53 -20.84 -23.70
CA ARG A 94 -30.20 -21.88 -22.90
C ARG A 94 -29.52 -21.99 -21.54
N LEU A 95 -30.30 -22.36 -20.52
CA LEU A 95 -29.79 -22.48 -19.16
C LEU A 95 -28.66 -23.52 -19.06
N ASP A 96 -28.85 -24.68 -19.69
CA ASP A 96 -27.87 -25.77 -19.68
C ASP A 96 -26.54 -25.34 -20.30
N ASP A 97 -26.58 -24.59 -21.42
CA ASP A 97 -25.39 -24.05 -22.08
C ASP A 97 -24.66 -23.03 -21.19
N PHE A 98 -25.41 -22.22 -20.44
CA PHE A 98 -24.84 -21.26 -19.49
C PHE A 98 -24.17 -21.99 -18.32
N GLU A 99 -24.81 -23.00 -17.74
CA GLU A 99 -24.27 -23.78 -16.64
C GLU A 99 -22.96 -24.47 -17.06
N GLU A 100 -22.96 -25.15 -18.20
CA GLU A 100 -21.75 -25.80 -18.73
C GLU A 100 -20.63 -24.78 -18.97
N MET A 101 -20.97 -23.59 -19.48
CA MET A 101 -20.01 -22.50 -19.68
C MET A 101 -19.38 -22.04 -18.37
N GLN A 102 -20.17 -21.87 -17.29
CA GLN A 102 -19.64 -21.46 -15.99
C GLN A 102 -18.78 -22.56 -15.36
N LEU A 103 -19.22 -23.82 -15.42
CA LEU A 103 -18.46 -24.96 -14.91
C LEU A 103 -17.07 -25.05 -15.56
N LYS A 104 -17.02 -24.92 -16.89
CA LYS A 104 -15.75 -24.90 -17.64
C LYS A 104 -14.86 -23.71 -17.25
N ALA A 105 -15.44 -22.52 -17.05
CA ALA A 105 -14.68 -21.34 -16.63
C ALA A 105 -14.05 -21.52 -15.24
N ILE A 106 -14.84 -22.03 -14.29
CA ILE A 106 -14.39 -22.34 -12.92
C ILE A 106 -13.30 -23.40 -12.94
N GLU A 107 -13.52 -24.50 -13.66
CA GLU A 107 -12.54 -25.59 -13.77
C GLU A 107 -11.22 -25.10 -14.37
N ARG A 108 -11.29 -24.33 -15.47
CA ARG A 108 -10.10 -23.74 -16.10
C ARG A 108 -9.32 -22.88 -15.11
N MET A 109 -9.98 -21.99 -14.38
CA MET A 109 -9.31 -21.11 -13.43
C MET A 109 -8.76 -21.88 -12.22
N SER A 110 -9.52 -22.86 -11.70
CA SER A 110 -9.06 -23.76 -10.63
C SER A 110 -7.80 -24.52 -11.05
N ASN A 111 -7.79 -25.10 -12.26
CA ASN A 111 -6.66 -25.86 -12.76
C ASN A 111 -5.43 -24.98 -12.96
N TYR A 112 -5.60 -23.78 -13.54
CA TYR A 112 -4.52 -22.79 -13.66
C TYR A 112 -3.91 -22.41 -12.31
N LEU A 113 -4.74 -22.15 -11.29
CA LEU A 113 -4.27 -21.78 -9.96
C LEU A 113 -3.50 -22.91 -9.27
N LYS A 114 -4.03 -24.15 -9.37
CA LYS A 114 -3.44 -25.33 -8.72
C LYS A 114 -2.14 -25.81 -9.38
N THR A 115 -1.97 -25.53 -10.67
CA THR A 115 -0.83 -26.02 -11.46
C THR A 115 0.10 -24.87 -11.83
N THR A 116 -0.24 -24.12 -12.88
CA THR A 116 0.64 -23.11 -13.50
C THR A 116 1.03 -21.99 -12.55
N TRP A 117 0.05 -21.33 -11.91
CA TRP A 117 0.33 -20.17 -11.06
C TRP A 117 1.18 -20.55 -9.85
N LYS A 118 0.85 -21.66 -9.19
CA LYS A 118 1.60 -22.20 -8.05
C LYS A 118 3.06 -22.51 -8.43
N GLU A 119 3.27 -23.20 -9.55
CA GLU A 119 4.63 -23.56 -9.99
C GLU A 119 5.43 -22.33 -10.44
N ASN A 120 4.79 -21.36 -11.11
CA ASN A 120 5.44 -20.11 -11.48
C ASN A 120 5.87 -19.30 -10.25
N LEU A 121 5.02 -19.18 -9.23
CA LEU A 121 5.36 -18.53 -7.97
C LEU A 121 6.57 -19.18 -7.30
N LYS A 122 6.53 -20.51 -7.15
CA LYS A 122 7.63 -21.27 -6.57
C LYS A 122 8.92 -21.05 -7.36
N LYS A 123 8.86 -21.18 -8.69
CA LYS A 123 10.01 -20.97 -9.58
C LYS A 123 10.56 -19.55 -9.44
N GLY A 124 9.72 -18.52 -9.48
CA GLY A 124 10.13 -17.12 -9.35
C GLY A 124 10.87 -16.87 -8.04
N ILE A 125 10.27 -17.27 -6.91
CA ILE A 125 10.89 -17.12 -5.58
C ILE A 125 12.23 -17.85 -5.51
N THR A 126 12.27 -19.12 -5.92
CA THR A 126 13.51 -19.91 -5.87
C THR A 126 14.59 -19.31 -6.77
N SER A 127 14.27 -18.86 -7.98
CA SER A 127 15.25 -18.26 -8.89
C SER A 127 15.85 -16.97 -8.34
N SER A 128 15.05 -16.13 -7.67
CA SER A 128 15.54 -14.89 -7.06
C SER A 128 16.47 -15.17 -5.89
N LEU A 129 16.22 -16.24 -5.12
CA LEU A 129 17.00 -16.54 -3.91
C LEU A 129 18.16 -17.51 -4.14
N THR A 130 18.23 -18.18 -5.29
CA THR A 130 19.30 -19.16 -5.58
C THR A 130 20.67 -18.50 -5.74
N GLY A 131 20.71 -17.26 -6.21
CA GLY A 131 21.96 -16.51 -6.40
C GLY A 131 22.65 -16.08 -5.10
N VAL A 132 21.97 -16.15 -3.96
CA VAL A 132 22.38 -15.49 -2.71
C VAL A 132 23.37 -16.33 -1.87
N GLY A 133 23.79 -17.50 -2.36
CA GLY A 133 24.80 -18.33 -1.72
C GLY A 133 24.37 -18.97 -0.39
N LYS A 134 25.22 -19.87 0.15
CA LYS A 134 24.99 -20.51 1.46
C LYS A 134 25.34 -19.54 2.58
N GLY A 135 24.38 -19.24 3.46
CA GLY A 135 24.60 -18.47 4.70
C GLY A 135 23.81 -17.16 4.81
N TRP A 136 23.10 -16.75 3.76
CA TRP A 136 22.36 -15.48 3.75
C TRP A 136 21.18 -15.40 4.72
N LEU A 137 20.44 -16.50 4.86
CA LEU A 137 19.31 -16.64 5.79
C LEU A 137 19.62 -17.70 6.84
N ASN A 138 20.75 -17.54 7.55
CA ASN A 138 21.01 -18.33 8.74
C ASN A 138 20.07 -17.85 9.87
N LEU A 139 18.85 -18.38 9.90
CA LEU A 139 17.86 -18.18 10.99
C LEU A 139 18.37 -18.63 12.37
N HIS A 140 19.53 -19.31 12.42
CA HIS A 140 20.21 -19.76 13.63
C HIS A 140 21.36 -18.83 14.08
N GLU A 141 21.69 -17.77 13.34
CA GLU A 141 22.61 -16.74 13.83
C GLU A 141 21.91 -15.91 14.91
N LYS A 142 22.25 -16.18 16.18
CA LYS A 142 21.94 -15.27 17.27
C LYS A 142 22.90 -14.07 17.16
N SER A 143 22.36 -12.86 17.04
CA SER A 143 23.19 -11.65 17.16
C SER A 143 23.86 -11.65 18.53
N LYS A 144 25.18 -11.56 18.56
CA LYS A 144 25.94 -11.31 19.80
C LYS A 144 25.69 -9.89 20.30
#